data_AF-A0A7V1M287-F1
#
_entry.id   AF-A0A7V1M287-F1
#
_cell.length_a   1.000
_cell.length_b   1.000
_cell.length_c   1.000
_cell.angle_alpha   90.00
_cell.angle_beta   90.00
_cell.angle_gamma   90.00
#
_symmetry.space_group_name_H-M   'P 1'
#
loop_
_entity.id
_entity.type
_entity.pdbx_description
1 polymer ?
#
loop_
_entity_poly.entity_id
_entity_poly.type
_entity_poly.pdbx_seq_one_letter_code
_entity_poly.pdbx_strand_id
1 'polypeptide(L)'
;IARLFKPFQQAEHSTETAFGGTGLGLVISKQLAEQLGGDIFVESTFGSGSTFTITIGTGEVIETEQAEEAEEDVVCHEPKEPAQPLSPCRILLAEDSDDSRKLLKHLLKRAGAEVVAVADGRAAVQAVTKASGKRFDLVILDMHMPELDGPGAAAELRTFGCTLPILALTAATGSEEQHTCLKAGFDDFAGKPITSDRLISICRRCIDAHRERRAA
;
A
#
# COMPACT_ATOMS: atom_id res chain seq x y z
N ILE A 1 -32.79 -10.19 8.08
CA ILE A 1 -31.89 -9.41 8.97
C ILE A 1 -31.24 -10.28 10.06
N ALA A 2 -31.98 -11.05 10.87
CA ALA A 2 -31.46 -11.82 12.01
C ALA A 2 -30.34 -12.86 11.73
N ARG A 3 -30.00 -13.12 10.46
CA ARG A 3 -28.91 -14.02 10.05
C ARG A 3 -27.62 -13.29 9.65
N LEU A 4 -27.64 -11.97 9.42
CA LEU A 4 -26.49 -11.24 8.84
C LEU A 4 -25.22 -11.25 9.70
N PHE A 5 -25.34 -11.32 11.02
CA PHE A 5 -24.19 -11.34 11.94
C PHE A 5 -23.79 -12.74 12.41
N LYS A 6 -24.30 -13.80 11.75
CA LYS A 6 -23.88 -15.17 12.06
C LYS A 6 -22.76 -15.59 11.10
N PRO A 7 -21.76 -16.36 11.57
CA PRO A 7 -20.68 -16.87 10.73
C PRO A 7 -21.21 -17.64 9.51
N PHE A 8 -20.50 -17.48 8.39
CA PHE A 8 -20.72 -18.22 7.14
C PHE A 8 -22.14 -18.07 6.55
N GLN A 9 -22.83 -16.98 6.88
CA GLN A 9 -24.10 -16.65 6.25
C GLN A 9 -23.85 -15.86 4.97
N GLN A 10 -24.26 -16.43 3.84
CA GLN A 10 -24.27 -15.76 2.55
C GLN A 10 -25.73 -15.63 2.08
N ALA A 11 -26.04 -14.55 1.37
CA ALA A 11 -27.27 -14.51 0.57
C ALA A 11 -27.12 -15.54 -0.56
N GLU A 12 -28.22 -16.20 -0.95
CA GLU A 12 -28.17 -17.18 -2.04
C GLU A 12 -27.53 -16.59 -3.29
N HIS A 13 -26.65 -17.38 -3.92
CA HIS A 13 -25.79 -16.95 -5.00
C HIS A 13 -26.58 -16.26 -6.13
N SER A 14 -26.43 -14.95 -6.26
CA SER A 14 -26.72 -14.27 -7.52
C SER A 14 -25.58 -14.60 -8.48
N THR A 15 -25.91 -15.16 -9.63
CA THR A 15 -25.03 -15.80 -10.62
C THR A 15 -24.04 -14.86 -11.34
N GLU A 16 -23.65 -13.71 -10.77
CA GLU A 16 -22.94 -12.66 -11.53
C GLU A 16 -21.61 -12.15 -10.95
N THR A 17 -21.09 -12.67 -9.83
CA THR A 17 -19.71 -12.32 -9.41
C THR A 17 -18.95 -13.50 -8.81
N ALA A 18 -17.85 -13.88 -9.45
CA ALA A 18 -17.01 -15.06 -9.16
C ALA A 18 -16.23 -15.02 -7.82
N PHE A 19 -16.54 -14.11 -6.90
CA PHE A 19 -15.87 -13.98 -5.60
C PHE A 19 -16.91 -13.83 -4.48
N GLY A 20 -17.54 -14.94 -4.09
CA GLY A 20 -18.36 -14.98 -2.89
C GLY A 20 -17.48 -14.93 -1.64
N GLY A 21 -17.43 -13.77 -0.96
CA GLY A 21 -16.68 -13.62 0.30
C GLY A 21 -17.18 -14.59 1.37
N THR A 22 -16.32 -15.00 2.32
CA THR A 22 -16.53 -16.11 3.28
C THR A 22 -17.75 -16.00 4.23
N GLY A 23 -18.55 -14.95 4.13
CA GLY A 23 -19.66 -14.68 5.05
C GLY A 23 -19.19 -14.30 6.46
N LEU A 24 -17.91 -13.92 6.62
CA LEU A 24 -17.33 -13.53 7.90
C LEU A 24 -17.25 -12.02 8.11
N GLY A 25 -17.33 -11.21 7.04
CA GLY A 25 -17.10 -9.76 7.13
C GLY A 25 -17.91 -9.07 8.23
N LEU A 26 -19.23 -9.26 8.23
CA LEU A 26 -20.12 -8.64 9.24
C LEU A 26 -19.92 -9.22 10.65
N VAL A 27 -19.48 -10.46 10.76
CA VAL A 27 -19.17 -11.09 12.06
C VAL A 27 -17.92 -10.46 12.65
N ILE A 28 -16.88 -10.25 11.83
CA ILE A 28 -15.65 -9.57 12.24
C ILE A 28 -15.96 -8.10 12.59
N SER A 29 -16.71 -7.39 11.75
CA SER A 29 -17.12 -6.01 12.05
C SER A 29 -17.89 -5.91 13.36
N LYS A 30 -18.77 -6.87 13.66
CA LYS A 30 -19.48 -6.92 14.94
C LYS A 30 -18.54 -7.15 16.12
N GLN A 31 -17.64 -8.12 16.01
CA GLN A 31 -16.65 -8.39 17.06
C GLN A 31 -15.76 -7.18 17.36
N LEU A 32 -15.35 -6.45 16.32
CA LEU A 32 -14.55 -5.23 16.46
C LEU A 32 -15.33 -4.11 17.15
N ALA A 33 -16.58 -3.88 16.76
CA ALA A 33 -17.44 -2.88 17.39
C ALA A 33 -17.64 -3.18 18.89
N GLU A 34 -17.91 -4.44 19.23
CA GLU A 34 -18.07 -4.90 20.62
C GLU A 34 -16.76 -4.74 21.42
N GLN A 35 -15.60 -5.07 20.83
CA GLN A 35 -14.29 -4.85 21.46
C GLN A 35 -13.98 -3.37 21.69
N LEU A 36 -14.47 -2.49 20.83
CA LEU A 36 -14.36 -1.04 20.97
C LEU A 36 -15.44 -0.46 21.90
N GLY A 37 -16.22 -1.28 22.61
CA GLY A 37 -17.21 -0.83 23.57
C GLY A 37 -18.51 -0.28 22.95
N GLY A 38 -18.80 -0.62 21.69
CA GLY A 38 -20.08 -0.33 21.05
C GLY A 38 -20.70 -1.56 20.39
N ASP A 39 -21.45 -1.39 19.30
CA ASP A 39 -22.18 -2.46 18.61
C ASP A 39 -22.47 -2.08 17.15
N ILE A 40 -23.02 -3.01 16.37
CA ILE A 40 -23.44 -2.80 14.97
C ILE A 40 -24.89 -3.26 14.75
N PHE A 41 -25.67 -2.39 14.10
CA PHE A 41 -27.09 -2.59 13.78
C PHE A 41 -27.32 -2.41 12.28
N VAL A 42 -28.44 -2.94 11.79
CA VAL A 42 -28.85 -2.75 10.40
C VAL A 42 -30.35 -2.53 10.31
N GLU A 43 -30.71 -1.49 9.56
CA GLU A 43 -32.08 -1.18 9.14
C GLU A 43 -32.15 -1.38 7.63
N SER A 44 -33.09 -2.19 7.17
CA SER A 44 -33.20 -2.51 5.74
C SER A 44 -34.65 -2.74 5.36
N THR A 45 -35.06 -2.11 4.26
CA THR A 45 -36.36 -2.33 3.62
C THR A 45 -36.10 -2.78 2.19
N PHE A 46 -36.69 -3.91 1.78
CA PHE A 46 -36.51 -4.45 0.44
C PHE A 46 -36.84 -3.41 -0.63
N GLY A 47 -35.94 -3.23 -1.60
CA GLY A 47 -36.07 -2.22 -2.67
C GLY A 47 -35.73 -0.78 -2.27
N SER A 48 -35.45 -0.50 -0.98
CA SER A 48 -35.10 0.85 -0.49
C SER A 48 -33.65 0.96 0.02
N GLY A 49 -32.88 -0.13 -0.01
CA GLY A 49 -31.51 -0.18 0.48
C GLY A 49 -31.37 -0.66 1.93
N SER A 50 -30.14 -0.59 2.45
CA SER A 50 -29.80 -1.02 3.81
C SER A 50 -28.88 0.02 4.44
N THR A 51 -29.16 0.41 5.67
CA THR A 51 -28.34 1.29 6.50
C THR A 51 -27.73 0.47 7.62
N PHE A 52 -26.40 0.47 7.73
CA PHE A 52 -25.68 -0.15 8.83
C PHE A 52 -25.18 0.95 9.77
N THR A 53 -25.47 0.81 11.05
CA THR A 53 -25.08 1.77 12.08
C THR A 53 -24.10 1.11 13.03
N ILE A 54 -22.92 1.70 13.22
CA ILE A 54 -21.91 1.24 14.18
C ILE A 54 -21.77 2.27 15.30
N THR A 55 -21.66 1.79 16.53
CA THR A 55 -21.30 2.57 17.70
C THR A 55 -19.96 2.08 18.24
N ILE A 56 -19.20 2.97 18.87
CA ILE A 56 -17.94 2.67 19.56
C ILE A 56 -17.89 3.46 20.87
N GLY A 57 -17.27 2.89 21.90
CA GLY A 57 -16.99 3.55 23.16
C GLY A 57 -15.69 4.34 23.06
N THR A 58 -15.78 5.64 22.79
CA THR A 58 -14.63 6.52 22.60
C THR A 58 -13.87 6.87 23.89
N GLY A 59 -14.37 6.41 25.06
CA GLY A 59 -13.88 6.85 26.37
C GLY A 59 -14.26 8.30 26.66
N GLU A 60 -13.59 8.92 27.65
CA GLU A 60 -13.70 10.36 27.88
C GLU A 60 -13.17 11.12 26.68
N VAL A 61 -14.08 11.80 25.99
CA VAL A 61 -13.73 12.72 24.91
C VAL A 61 -13.19 13.98 25.57
N ILE A 62 -11.89 14.22 25.46
CA ILE A 62 -11.32 15.50 25.85
C ILE A 62 -11.86 16.52 24.85
N GLU A 63 -12.78 17.35 25.30
CA GLU A 63 -13.23 18.53 24.56
C GLU A 63 -11.99 19.40 24.32
N THR A 64 -11.44 19.30 23.11
CA THR A 64 -10.56 20.33 22.60
C THR A 64 -11.45 21.48 22.17
N GLU A 65 -11.05 22.71 22.52
CA GLU A 65 -11.78 23.92 22.14
C GLU A 65 -12.16 23.83 20.66
N GLN A 66 -13.48 23.87 20.43
CA GLN A 66 -14.11 23.71 19.14
C GLN A 66 -13.38 24.55 18.09
N ALA A 67 -12.81 23.90 17.08
CA ALA A 67 -12.68 24.57 15.79
C ALA A 67 -14.12 24.84 15.34
N GLU A 68 -14.49 26.11 15.22
CA GLU A 68 -15.82 26.55 14.82
C GLU A 68 -16.34 25.68 13.68
N GLU A 69 -17.55 25.16 13.86
CA GLU A 69 -18.31 24.39 12.90
C GLU A 69 -18.44 25.19 11.59
N ALA A 70 -17.55 24.96 10.64
CA ALA A 70 -17.85 25.14 9.25
C ALA A 70 -18.74 23.95 8.85
N GLU A 71 -19.92 24.24 8.32
CA GLU A 71 -20.84 23.26 7.73
C GLU A 71 -20.04 22.20 6.95
N GLU A 72 -19.92 20.99 7.52
CA GLU A 72 -19.24 19.87 6.86
C GLU A 72 -20.14 19.37 5.74
N ASP A 73 -20.10 20.07 4.60
CA ASP A 73 -20.15 19.42 3.29
C ASP A 73 -19.26 18.18 3.38
N VAL A 74 -19.78 17.03 2.91
CA VAL A 74 -19.06 15.75 2.85
C VAL A 74 -17.65 16.00 2.33
N VAL A 75 -16.68 16.11 3.25
CA VAL A 75 -15.28 16.34 2.90
C VAL A 75 -14.79 15.00 2.36
N CYS A 76 -14.93 14.82 1.06
CA CYS A 76 -13.99 14.03 0.27
C CYS A 76 -12.61 14.47 0.74
N HIS A 77 -11.95 13.66 1.56
CA HIS A 77 -10.61 13.96 2.05
C HIS A 77 -9.70 14.03 0.82
N GLU A 78 -9.56 15.22 0.23
CA GLU A 78 -8.57 15.44 -0.81
C GLU A 78 -7.23 15.12 -0.15
N PRO A 79 -6.52 14.09 -0.61
CA PRO A 79 -5.31 13.69 0.07
C PRO A 79 -4.36 14.88 0.02
N LYS A 80 -3.89 15.33 1.19
CA LYS A 80 -2.95 16.45 1.33
C LYS A 80 -1.79 16.25 0.35
N GLU A 81 -1.43 17.29 -0.41
CA GLU A 81 -0.23 17.24 -1.24
C GLU A 81 0.97 16.88 -0.35
N PRO A 82 1.87 16.00 -0.81
CA PRO A 82 3.01 15.61 0.01
C PRO A 82 3.81 16.86 0.37
N ALA A 83 4.09 17.05 1.66
CA ALA A 83 4.71 18.26 2.18
C ALA A 83 6.05 18.60 1.48
N GLN A 84 6.72 17.60 0.90
CA GLN A 84 7.91 17.76 0.09
C GLN A 84 7.87 16.78 -1.10
N PRO A 85 7.59 17.24 -2.34
CA PRO A 85 7.54 16.37 -3.52
C PRO A 85 8.92 15.86 -3.93
N LEU A 86 8.93 14.81 -4.75
CA LEU A 86 10.13 14.29 -5.39
C LEU A 86 10.55 15.21 -6.54
N SER A 87 11.85 15.45 -6.67
CA SER A 87 12.44 15.96 -7.90
C SER A 87 12.08 15.01 -9.06
N PRO A 88 11.86 15.51 -10.30
CA PRO A 88 11.52 14.65 -11.44
C PRO A 88 12.44 13.44 -11.54
N CYS A 89 11.85 12.26 -11.47
CA CYS A 89 12.57 10.98 -11.42
C CYS A 89 11.73 9.87 -12.05
N ARG A 90 12.37 8.76 -12.40
CA ARG A 90 11.71 7.59 -12.98
C ARG A 90 11.90 6.38 -12.09
N ILE A 91 10.79 5.83 -11.58
CA ILE A 91 10.78 4.74 -10.61
C ILE A 91 10.24 3.47 -11.27
N LEU A 92 10.94 2.36 -11.09
CA LEU A 92 10.42 1.03 -11.36
C LEU A 92 9.83 0.46 -10.07
N LEU A 93 8.57 0.05 -10.08
CA LEU A 93 7.88 -0.57 -8.97
C LEU A 93 7.48 -2.00 -9.33
N ALA A 94 7.88 -2.99 -8.54
CA ALA A 94 7.40 -4.37 -8.62
C ALA A 94 6.58 -4.72 -7.37
N GLU A 95 5.31 -5.05 -7.57
CA GLU A 95 4.34 -5.41 -6.52
C GLU A 95 3.28 -6.32 -7.14
N ASP A 96 3.00 -7.47 -6.54
CA ASP A 96 2.11 -8.49 -7.11
C ASP A 96 0.63 -8.17 -6.91
N SER A 97 0.27 -7.61 -5.76
CA SER A 97 -1.07 -7.12 -5.46
C SER A 97 -1.46 -5.96 -6.38
N ASP A 98 -2.50 -6.17 -7.20
CA ASP A 98 -3.05 -5.17 -8.11
C ASP A 98 -3.42 -3.85 -7.41
N ASP A 99 -4.01 -3.95 -6.23
CA ASP A 99 -4.49 -2.79 -5.47
C ASP A 99 -3.32 -2.05 -4.82
N SER A 100 -2.38 -2.77 -4.20
CA SER A 100 -1.13 -2.19 -3.69
C SER A 100 -0.35 -1.50 -4.80
N ARG A 101 -0.23 -2.15 -5.96
CA ARG A 101 0.49 -1.62 -7.12
C ARG A 101 -0.16 -0.35 -7.67
N LYS A 102 -1.50 -0.30 -7.75
CA LYS A 102 -2.24 0.91 -8.16
C LYS A 102 -2.05 2.04 -7.14
N LEU A 103 -2.19 1.75 -5.85
CA LEU A 103 -2.03 2.71 -4.76
C LEU A 103 -0.63 3.33 -4.75
N LEU A 104 0.42 2.50 -4.69
CA LEU A 104 1.80 2.95 -4.67
C LEU A 104 2.16 3.74 -5.93
N LYS A 105 1.73 3.28 -7.10
CA LYS A 105 1.89 4.02 -8.37
C LYS A 105 1.23 5.39 -8.32
N HIS A 106 0.02 5.49 -7.77
CA HIS A 106 -0.69 6.76 -7.63
C HIS A 106 0.05 7.71 -6.69
N LEU A 107 0.45 7.24 -5.51
CA LEU A 107 1.19 8.03 -4.52
C LEU A 107 2.51 8.58 -5.07
N LEU A 108 3.29 7.74 -5.74
CA LEU A 108 4.59 8.12 -6.32
C LEU A 108 4.42 9.10 -7.50
N LYS A 109 3.41 8.91 -8.36
CA LYS A 109 3.11 9.84 -9.45
C LYS A 109 2.70 11.22 -8.93
N ARG A 110 1.86 11.25 -7.91
CA ARG A 110 1.43 12.48 -7.25
C ARG A 110 2.59 13.22 -6.58
N ALA A 111 3.59 12.48 -6.13
CA ALA A 111 4.84 13.04 -5.63
C ALA A 111 5.79 13.54 -6.73
N GLY A 112 5.46 13.42 -8.02
CA GLY A 112 6.27 13.94 -9.13
C GLY A 112 7.11 12.90 -9.89
N ALA A 113 6.96 11.60 -9.60
CA ALA A 113 7.71 10.54 -10.27
C ALA A 113 7.00 10.00 -11.53
N GLU A 114 7.74 9.67 -12.58
CA GLU A 114 7.29 8.78 -13.64
C GLU A 114 7.41 7.32 -13.15
N VAL A 115 6.30 6.62 -12.99
CA VAL A 115 6.29 5.25 -12.45
C VAL A 115 5.97 4.22 -13.52
N VAL A 116 6.89 3.29 -13.71
CA VAL A 116 6.66 2.02 -14.41
C VAL A 116 6.38 0.96 -13.35
N ALA A 117 5.20 0.35 -13.40
CA ALA A 117 4.79 -0.66 -12.44
C ALA A 117 4.66 -2.02 -13.13
N VAL A 118 5.21 -3.06 -12.51
CA VAL A 118 5.18 -4.46 -12.95
C VAL A 118 4.68 -5.36 -11.82
N ALA A 119 4.23 -6.57 -12.16
CA ALA A 119 3.56 -7.47 -11.21
C ALA A 119 4.51 -8.44 -10.48
N ASP A 120 5.76 -8.57 -10.93
CA ASP A 120 6.68 -9.57 -10.39
C ASP A 120 8.15 -9.15 -10.59
N GLY A 121 9.06 -9.87 -9.93
CA GLY A 121 10.49 -9.62 -10.01
C GLY A 121 11.11 -9.88 -11.39
N ARG A 122 10.57 -10.85 -12.16
CA ARG A 122 11.10 -11.21 -13.48
C ARG A 122 10.85 -10.07 -14.47
N ALA A 123 9.65 -9.51 -14.45
CA ALA A 123 9.29 -8.34 -15.22
C ALA A 123 10.12 -7.11 -14.80
N ALA A 124 10.47 -6.98 -13.51
CA ALA A 124 11.35 -5.91 -13.03
C ALA A 124 12.75 -6.03 -13.63
N VAL A 125 13.36 -7.22 -13.58
CA VAL A 125 14.67 -7.48 -14.20
C VAL A 125 14.64 -7.20 -15.71
N GLN A 126 13.60 -7.66 -16.40
CA GLN A 126 13.44 -7.39 -17.84
C GLN A 126 13.30 -5.90 -18.14
N ALA A 127 12.56 -5.16 -17.31
CA ALA A 127 12.37 -3.73 -17.49
C ALA A 127 13.68 -2.96 -17.36
N VAL A 128 14.53 -3.31 -16.37
CA VAL A 128 15.85 -2.68 -16.19
C VAL A 128 16.78 -3.04 -17.34
N THR A 129 16.86 -4.31 -17.72
CA THR A 129 17.79 -4.78 -18.77
C THR A 129 17.44 -4.27 -20.16
N LYS A 130 16.15 -4.07 -20.47
CA LYS A 130 15.69 -3.53 -21.76
C LYS A 130 15.75 -1.99 -21.84
N ALA A 131 16.01 -1.29 -20.75
CA ALA A 131 16.00 0.17 -20.69
C ALA A 131 17.28 0.80 -21.26
N SER A 132 17.58 0.57 -22.54
CA SER A 132 18.81 1.04 -23.23
C SER A 132 18.89 2.56 -23.48
N GLY A 133 18.11 3.39 -22.77
CA GLY A 133 18.10 4.85 -22.97
C GLY A 133 17.23 5.65 -22.00
N LYS A 134 16.18 5.04 -21.43
CA LYS A 134 15.35 5.65 -20.36
C LYS A 134 15.73 5.06 -19.01
N ARG A 135 16.76 5.61 -18.37
CA ARG A 135 17.27 5.10 -17.10
C ARG A 135 16.26 5.36 -15.98
N PHE A 136 16.05 4.36 -15.14
CA PHE A 136 15.38 4.53 -13.86
C PHE A 136 16.33 5.22 -12.88
N ASP A 137 15.79 5.93 -11.90
CA ASP A 137 16.53 6.53 -10.78
C ASP A 137 16.44 5.65 -9.51
N LEU A 138 15.41 4.80 -9.41
CA LEU A 138 15.14 3.94 -8.26
C LEU A 138 14.35 2.70 -8.69
N VAL A 139 14.67 1.56 -8.09
CA VAL A 139 13.87 0.33 -8.16
C VAL A 139 13.25 0.07 -6.79
N ILE A 140 11.95 -0.18 -6.75
CA ILE A 140 11.20 -0.59 -5.55
C ILE A 140 10.69 -2.00 -5.80
N LEU A 141 11.03 -2.94 -4.93
CA LEU A 141 10.61 -4.34 -5.03
C LEU A 141 9.87 -4.75 -3.76
N ASP A 142 8.71 -5.38 -3.92
CA ASP A 142 8.13 -6.17 -2.84
C ASP A 142 9.02 -7.37 -2.52
N MET A 143 9.12 -7.74 -1.25
CA MET A 143 9.88 -8.90 -0.81
C MET A 143 9.25 -10.20 -1.30
N HIS A 144 7.92 -10.27 -1.29
CA HIS A 144 7.18 -11.47 -1.66
C HIS A 144 6.40 -11.23 -2.95
N MET A 145 6.77 -11.95 -4.00
CA MET A 145 6.08 -11.94 -5.30
C MET A 145 6.11 -13.34 -5.89
N PRO A 146 5.15 -13.72 -6.75
CA PRO A 146 5.20 -14.97 -7.49
C PRO A 146 6.35 -14.97 -8.52
N GLU A 147 6.75 -16.16 -8.96
CA GLU A 147 7.81 -16.44 -9.94
C GLU A 147 9.24 -16.05 -9.52
N LEU A 148 9.49 -14.76 -9.30
CA LEU A 148 10.77 -14.23 -8.81
C LEU A 148 10.49 -13.21 -7.71
N ASP A 149 10.96 -13.54 -6.51
CA ASP A 149 10.80 -12.72 -5.31
C ASP A 149 11.73 -11.50 -5.31
N GLY A 150 11.51 -10.58 -4.36
CA GLY A 150 12.32 -9.37 -4.23
C GLY A 150 13.82 -9.64 -4.11
N PRO A 151 14.26 -10.51 -3.17
CA PRO A 151 15.67 -10.87 -3.03
C PRO A 151 16.29 -11.49 -4.28
N GLY A 152 15.59 -12.41 -4.95
CA GLY A 152 16.05 -13.02 -6.20
C GLY A 152 16.20 -11.99 -7.31
N ALA A 153 15.21 -11.10 -7.47
CA ALA A 153 15.27 -10.01 -8.44
C ALA A 153 16.41 -9.03 -8.15
N ALA A 154 16.62 -8.65 -6.88
CA ALA A 154 17.72 -7.77 -6.48
C ALA A 154 19.08 -8.39 -6.81
N ALA A 155 19.29 -9.67 -6.46
CA ALA A 155 20.54 -10.38 -6.75
C ALA A 155 20.80 -10.49 -8.27
N GLU A 156 19.77 -10.78 -9.06
CA GLU A 156 19.88 -10.87 -10.51
C GLU A 156 20.20 -9.49 -11.13
N LEU A 157 19.54 -8.43 -10.67
CA LEU A 157 19.85 -7.05 -11.08
C LEU A 157 21.31 -6.68 -10.79
N ARG A 158 21.82 -7.01 -9.60
CA ARG A 158 23.23 -6.78 -9.25
C ARG A 158 24.19 -7.58 -10.13
N THR A 159 23.83 -8.82 -10.45
CA THR A 159 24.63 -9.67 -11.36
C THR A 159 24.72 -9.08 -12.77
N PHE A 160 23.66 -8.43 -13.25
CA PHE A 160 23.68 -7.67 -14.52
C PHE A 160 24.41 -6.32 -14.44
N GLY A 161 25.02 -5.99 -13.30
CA GLY A 161 25.76 -4.73 -13.12
C GLY A 161 24.85 -3.53 -12.88
N CYS A 162 23.60 -3.74 -12.44
CA CYS A 162 22.72 -2.64 -12.06
C CYS A 162 23.27 -1.93 -10.82
N THR A 163 23.54 -0.63 -10.92
CA THR A 163 24.01 0.23 -9.82
C THR A 163 22.93 1.15 -9.26
N LEU A 164 21.69 1.02 -9.74
CA LEU A 164 20.56 1.81 -9.25
C LEU A 164 20.28 1.47 -7.78
N PRO A 165 19.79 2.43 -6.99
CA PRO A 165 19.30 2.12 -5.66
C PRO A 165 18.12 1.15 -5.76
N ILE A 166 18.09 0.13 -4.91
CA ILE A 166 17.00 -0.84 -4.79
C ILE A 166 16.42 -0.76 -3.38
N LEU A 167 15.14 -0.37 -3.28
CA LEU A 167 14.36 -0.28 -2.06
C LEU A 167 13.47 -1.52 -1.91
N ALA A 168 13.56 -2.21 -0.77
CA ALA A 168 12.63 -3.30 -0.42
C ALA A 168 11.36 -2.77 0.23
N LEU A 169 10.19 -3.33 -0.12
CA LEU A 169 8.97 -3.24 0.67
C LEU A 169 8.75 -4.57 1.39
N THR A 170 8.70 -4.56 2.72
CA THR A 170 8.63 -5.78 3.53
C THR A 170 7.48 -5.74 4.52
N ALA A 171 6.82 -6.88 4.77
CA ALA A 171 5.81 -6.99 5.83
C ALA A 171 6.41 -7.12 7.24
N ALA A 172 7.69 -7.49 7.34
CA ALA A 172 8.39 -7.65 8.60
C ALA A 172 9.65 -6.77 8.65
N THR A 173 9.93 -6.20 9.81
CA THR A 173 11.05 -5.26 10.01
C THR A 173 12.05 -5.80 11.03
N GLY A 174 12.07 -7.13 11.23
CA GLY A 174 12.99 -7.81 12.13
C GLY A 174 14.44 -7.75 11.63
N SER A 175 15.39 -7.89 12.56
CA SER A 175 16.84 -7.80 12.26
C SER A 175 17.33 -8.85 11.26
N GLU A 176 16.72 -10.03 11.21
CA GLU A 176 17.09 -11.11 10.29
C GLU A 176 16.72 -10.79 8.83
N GLU A 177 15.59 -10.14 8.61
CA GLU A 177 15.16 -9.72 7.27
C GLU A 177 15.99 -8.54 6.76
N GLN A 178 16.37 -7.61 7.65
CA GLN A 178 17.31 -6.54 7.30
C GLN A 178 18.63 -7.10 6.78
N HIS A 179 19.16 -8.14 7.43
CA HIS A 179 20.40 -8.79 7.02
C HIS A 179 20.24 -9.52 5.68
N THR A 180 19.09 -10.15 5.45
CA THR A 180 18.74 -10.80 4.18
C THR A 180 18.64 -9.78 3.05
N CYS A 181 18.01 -8.63 3.29
CA CYS A 181 17.90 -7.55 2.30
C CYS A 181 19.28 -7.01 1.90
N LEU A 182 20.14 -6.70 2.88
CA LEU A 182 21.49 -6.20 2.61
C LEU A 182 22.32 -7.22 1.79
N LYS A 183 22.23 -8.51 2.13
CA LYS A 183 22.92 -9.58 1.38
C LYS A 183 22.40 -9.76 -0.04
N ALA A 184 21.10 -9.58 -0.26
CA ALA A 184 20.48 -9.69 -1.58
C ALA A 184 20.79 -8.48 -2.49
N GLY A 185 21.39 -7.42 -1.95
CA GLY A 185 21.82 -6.25 -2.70
C GLY A 185 20.84 -5.08 -2.66
N PHE A 186 19.93 -5.04 -1.70
CA PHE A 186 19.11 -3.86 -1.41
C PHE A 186 19.93 -2.76 -0.74
N ASP A 187 19.62 -1.50 -1.06
CA ASP A 187 20.25 -0.32 -0.45
C ASP A 187 19.47 0.18 0.78
N ASP A 188 18.16 -0.07 0.81
CA ASP A 188 17.27 0.35 1.89
C ASP A 188 16.01 -0.52 1.92
N PHE A 189 15.20 -0.39 2.98
CA PHE A 189 13.96 -1.13 3.14
C PHE A 189 12.88 -0.27 3.82
N ALA A 190 11.61 -0.61 3.56
CA ALA A 190 10.47 0.02 4.21
C ALA A 190 9.42 -1.01 4.61
N GLY A 191 8.96 -0.92 5.85
CA GLY A 191 7.93 -1.80 6.41
C GLY A 191 6.52 -1.44 5.89
N LYS A 192 5.73 -2.47 5.58
CA LYS A 192 4.29 -2.41 5.33
C LYS A 192 3.54 -2.55 6.69
N PRO A 193 2.49 -1.75 6.96
CA PRO A 193 1.93 -0.70 6.11
C PRO A 193 2.82 0.55 6.08
N ILE A 194 3.04 1.11 4.89
CA ILE A 194 3.85 2.31 4.67
C ILE A 194 2.95 3.51 4.41
N THR A 195 3.21 4.63 5.10
CA THR A 195 2.51 5.89 4.82
C THR A 195 3.09 6.58 3.58
N SER A 196 2.28 7.40 2.90
CA SER A 196 2.73 8.17 1.74
C SER A 196 3.98 9.00 2.03
N ASP A 197 3.99 9.70 3.17
CA ASP A 197 5.08 10.59 3.55
C ASP A 197 6.35 9.79 3.81
N ARG A 198 6.22 8.62 4.45
CA ARG A 198 7.36 7.74 4.70
C ARG A 198 7.92 7.20 3.39
N LEU A 199 7.08 6.70 2.48
CA LEU A 199 7.49 6.21 1.17
C LEU A 199 8.26 7.29 0.39
N ILE A 200 7.69 8.50 0.29
CA ILE A 200 8.28 9.61 -0.44
C ILE A 200 9.60 10.04 0.18
N SER A 201 9.68 10.12 1.52
CA SER A 201 10.90 10.49 2.23
C SER A 201 12.06 9.53 1.95
N ILE A 202 11.79 8.22 1.90
CA ILE A 202 12.81 7.20 1.63
C ILE A 202 13.22 7.27 0.15
N CYS A 203 12.25 7.32 -0.76
CA CYS A 203 12.53 7.42 -2.20
C CYS A 203 13.44 8.62 -2.52
N ARG A 204 13.13 9.78 -1.94
CA ARG A 204 13.95 10.99 -2.09
C ARG A 204 15.38 10.76 -1.62
N ARG A 205 15.57 10.28 -0.38
CA ARG A 205 16.89 10.00 0.19
C ARG A 205 17.72 9.07 -0.71
N CYS A 206 17.11 7.98 -1.19
CA CYS A 206 17.77 7.02 -2.08
C CYS A 206 18.18 7.65 -3.42
N ILE A 207 17.29 8.45 -4.02
CA ILE A 207 17.52 9.10 -5.31
C ILE A 207 18.61 10.17 -5.20
N ASP A 208 18.53 11.04 -4.19
CA ASP A 208 19.50 12.13 -4.01
C ASP A 208 20.90 11.57 -3.75
N ALA A 209 21.03 10.60 -2.84
CA ALA A 209 22.31 9.92 -2.57
C ALA A 209 22.87 9.16 -3.79
N HIS A 210 22.02 8.67 -4.70
CA HIS A 210 22.48 8.05 -5.94
C HIS A 210 22.95 9.09 -6.97
N ARG A 211 22.27 10.22 -7.07
CA ARG A 211 22.64 11.32 -7.97
C ARG A 211 23.98 11.94 -7.56
N GLU A 212 24.19 12.17 -6.28
CA GLU A 212 25.47 12.65 -5.73
C GLU A 212 26.63 11.70 -6.07
N ARG A 213 26.44 10.39 -5.86
CA ARG A 213 27.44 9.36 -6.21
C ARG A 213 27.76 9.27 -7.70
N ARG A 214 26.86 9.70 -8.59
CA ARG A 214 27.08 9.73 -10.04
C ARG A 214 27.69 11.04 -10.54
N ALA A 215 27.59 12.10 -9.76
CA ALA A 215 28.15 13.40 -10.09
C ALA A 215 29.60 13.57 -9.63
N ALA A 216 30.01 12.80 -8.60
CA ALA A 216 31.39 12.68 -8.13
C ALA A 216 32.23 11.75 -9.02
#